data_AF-A0A4P7R1B2-F1
#
_entry.id   AF-A0A4P7R1B2-F1
#
_cell.length_a   1.000
_cell.length_b   1.000
_cell.length_c   1.000
_cell.angle_alpha   90.00
_cell.angle_beta   90.00
_cell.angle_gamma   90.00
#
_symmetry.space_group_name_H-M   'P 1'
#
loop_
_entity.id
_entity.type
_entity.pdbx_description
1 polymer ?
#
loop_
_entity_poly.entity_id
_entity_poly.type
_entity_poly.pdbx_seq_one_letter_code
_entity_poly.pdbx_strand_id
1 'polypeptide(L)'
;MHRQTRITVDLAVQILRDTLAETSNGRVDTVPVRLALRCLWSHCPERWPLVMFWEGAQQDNEIGRSQSVTASFNGIVRQLRRSGAYSEVSSSK
;
A
#
# COMPACT_ATOMS: atom_id res chain seq x y z
N MET A 1 -12.62 15.98 1.73
CA MET A 1 -11.29 15.69 1.16
C MET A 1 -11.19 16.33 -0.23
N HIS A 2 -10.16 17.12 -0.51
CA HIS A 2 -10.01 17.78 -1.81
C HIS A 2 -9.77 16.75 -2.93
N ARG A 3 -10.25 17.03 -4.16
CA ARG A 3 -10.14 16.14 -5.33
C ARG A 3 -8.70 15.64 -5.56
N GLN A 4 -7.71 16.52 -5.39
CA GLN A 4 -6.30 16.17 -5.55
C GLN A 4 -5.83 15.13 -4.54
N THR A 5 -6.24 15.26 -3.27
CA THR A 5 -5.89 14.30 -2.21
C THR A 5 -6.47 12.91 -2.49
N ARG A 6 -7.68 12.82 -3.04
CA ARG A 6 -8.28 11.54 -3.48
C ARG A 6 -7.43 10.88 -4.56
N ILE A 7 -7.08 11.62 -5.61
CA ILE A 7 -6.23 11.11 -6.69
C ILE A 7 -4.89 10.60 -6.14
N THR A 8 -4.26 11.33 -5.22
CA THR A 8 -3.00 10.89 -4.60
C THR A 8 -3.16 9.60 -3.80
N VAL A 9 -4.24 9.45 -3.02
CA VAL A 9 -4.52 8.22 -2.26
C VAL A 9 -4.78 7.05 -3.21
N ASP A 10 -5.58 7.24 -4.26
CA ASP A 10 -5.90 6.19 -5.23
C ASP A 10 -4.64 5.70 -5.97
N LEU A 11 -3.79 6.62 -6.42
CA LEU A 11 -2.51 6.30 -7.05
C LEU A 11 -1.56 5.56 -6.09
N ALA A 12 -1.49 6.01 -4.83
CA ALA A 12 -0.67 5.34 -3.82
C ALA A 12 -1.16 3.90 -3.59
N VAL A 13 -2.47 3.68 -3.46
CA VAL A 13 -3.03 2.33 -3.30
C VAL A 13 -2.77 1.47 -4.53
N GLN A 14 -2.87 2.02 -5.74
CA GLN A 14 -2.56 1.29 -6.97
C GLN A 14 -1.10 0.83 -7.01
N ILE A 15 -0.14 1.71 -6.69
CA ILE A 15 1.29 1.35 -6.63
C ILE A 15 1.51 0.18 -5.64
N LEU A 16 0.90 0.25 -4.45
CA LEU A 16 1.03 -0.81 -3.45
C LEU A 16 0.37 -2.13 -3.90
N ARG A 17 -0.69 -2.06 -4.69
CA ARG A 17 -1.36 -3.23 -5.27
C ARG A 17 -0.51 -3.89 -6.34
N ASP A 18 0.04 -3.11 -7.27
CA ASP A 18 0.92 -3.63 -8.33
C ASP A 18 2.16 -4.29 -7.73
N THR A 19 2.66 -3.73 -6.62
CA THR A 19 3.77 -4.31 -5.84
C THR A 19 3.50 -5.74 -5.37
N LEU A 20 2.25 -6.08 -5.04
CA LEU A 20 1.91 -7.45 -4.61
C LEU A 20 2.19 -8.48 -5.70
N ALA A 21 1.92 -8.14 -6.97
CA ALA A 21 2.16 -9.01 -8.11
C ALA A 21 3.66 -9.26 -8.35
N GLU A 22 4.51 -8.32 -7.95
CA GLU A 22 5.96 -8.39 -8.14
C GLU A 22 6.70 -9.06 -6.98
N THR A 23 6.01 -9.42 -5.89
CA THR A 23 6.66 -9.99 -4.70
C THR A 23 7.39 -11.31 -4.97
N SER A 24 7.05 -12.06 -6.02
CA SER A 24 7.76 -13.28 -6.44
C SER A 24 9.08 -13.00 -7.15
N ASN A 25 9.26 -11.82 -7.74
CA ASN A 25 10.44 -11.51 -8.58
C ASN A 25 11.66 -11.04 -7.77
N GLY A 26 11.48 -10.76 -6.48
CA GLY A 26 12.55 -10.31 -5.58
C GLY A 26 12.07 -9.22 -4.64
N ARG A 27 13.01 -8.44 -4.12
CA ARG A 27 12.70 -7.31 -3.25
C ARG A 27 11.90 -6.26 -4.01
N VAL A 28 10.95 -5.64 -3.31
CA VAL A 28 10.03 -4.65 -3.90
C VAL A 28 10.09 -3.30 -3.17
N ASP A 29 11.20 -3.04 -2.49
CA ASP A 29 11.51 -1.81 -1.76
C ASP A 29 11.91 -0.64 -2.69
N THR A 30 11.05 -0.37 -3.67
CA THR A 30 11.29 0.63 -4.71
C THR A 30 10.95 2.06 -4.25
N VAL A 31 11.49 3.06 -4.96
CA VAL A 31 11.18 4.48 -4.70
C VAL A 31 9.68 4.79 -4.80
N PRO A 32 8.93 4.28 -5.80
CA PRO A 32 7.48 4.45 -5.87
C PRO A 32 6.74 3.93 -4.62
N VAL A 33 7.13 2.76 -4.11
CA VAL A 33 6.54 2.18 -2.89
C VAL A 33 6.78 3.11 -1.70
N ARG A 34 8.01 3.60 -1.53
CA ARG A 34 8.35 4.51 -0.42
C ARG A 34 7.54 5.81 -0.48
N LEU A 35 7.37 6.37 -1.68
CA LEU A 35 6.55 7.57 -1.89
C LEU A 35 5.07 7.30 -1.61
N ALA A 36 4.52 6.18 -2.09
CA ALA A 36 3.13 5.78 -1.87
C ALA A 36 2.83 5.67 -0.36
N LEU A 37 3.68 4.97 0.40
CA LEU A 37 3.53 4.85 1.86
C LEU A 37 3.59 6.22 2.55
N ARG A 38 4.48 7.12 2.09
CA ARG A 38 4.61 8.47 2.66
C ARG A 38 3.36 9.32 2.42
N CYS A 39 2.71 9.18 1.26
CA CYS A 39 1.45 9.84 0.92
C CYS A 39 0.29 9.37 1.80
N LEU A 40 0.26 8.08 2.15
CA LEU A 40 -0.80 7.50 2.99
C LEU A 40 -0.64 7.80 4.48
N TRP A 41 0.52 8.30 4.91
CA TRP A 41 0.86 8.54 6.31
C TRP A 41 -0.14 9.44 7.06
N SER A 42 -0.69 10.46 6.41
CA SER A 42 -1.70 11.35 7.01
C SER A 42 -3.12 10.79 7.00
N HIS A 43 -3.35 9.67 6.31
CA HIS A 43 -4.66 9.05 6.12
C HIS A 43 -4.84 7.77 6.94
N CYS A 44 -3.76 7.18 7.44
CA CYS A 44 -3.77 6.00 8.29
C CYS A 44 -3.54 6.40 9.76
N PRO A 45 -4.53 6.25 10.66
CA PRO A 45 -4.32 6.48 12.09
C PRO A 45 -3.31 5.50 12.69
N GLU A 46 -3.35 4.24 12.27
CA GLU A 46 -2.37 3.23 12.65
C GLU A 46 -1.26 3.17 11.60
N ARG A 47 -0.03 3.47 12.04
CA ARG A 47 1.15 3.53 11.17
C ARG A 47 1.85 2.19 11.00
N TRP A 48 1.61 1.25 11.92
CA TRP A 48 2.26 -0.06 11.89
C TRP A 48 2.09 -0.79 10.54
N PRO A 49 0.95 -0.74 9.82
CA PRO A 49 0.84 -1.39 8.51
C PRO A 49 1.73 -0.75 7.45
N LEU A 50 1.94 0.56 7.51
CA LEU A 50 2.83 1.25 6.56
C LEU A 50 4.28 0.84 6.79
N VAL A 51 4.69 0.72 8.05
CA VAL A 51 6.04 0.28 8.44
C VAL A 51 6.25 -1.18 8.07
N MET A 52 5.31 -2.05 8.44
CA MET A 52 5.36 -3.49 8.13
C MET A 52 5.36 -3.77 6.63
N PHE A 53 4.65 -2.96 5.83
CA PHE A 53 4.71 -3.08 4.37
C PHE A 53 6.14 -2.83 3.88
N TRP A 54 6.77 -1.74 4.34
CA TRP A 54 8.12 -1.38 3.95
C TRP A 54 9.15 -2.44 4.37
N GLU A 55 9.09 -2.89 5.62
CA GLU A 55 9.98 -3.94 6.14
C GLU A 55 9.78 -5.27 5.40
N GLY A 56 8.53 -5.64 5.13
CA GLY A 56 8.20 -6.82 4.33
C GLY A 56 8.75 -6.74 2.91
N ALA A 57 8.65 -5.59 2.25
CA ALA A 57 9.14 -5.35 0.89
C ALA A 57 10.68 -5.54 0.76
N GLN A 58 11.41 -5.35 1.86
CA GLN A 58 12.86 -5.51 1.97
C GLN A 58 13.31 -6.95 2.28
N GLN A 59 12.39 -7.88 2.56
CA GLN A 59 12.78 -9.26 2.87
C GLN A 59 13.25 -9.98 1.62
N ASP A 60 14.26 -10.85 1.75
CA ASP A 60 14.73 -11.69 0.64
C ASP A 60 13.91 -12.99 0.52
N ASN A 61 13.36 -13.48 1.64
CA ASN A 61 12.48 -14.64 1.66
C ASN A 61 11.15 -14.33 0.96
N GLU A 62 10.91 -14.98 -0.18
CA GLU A 62 9.71 -14.78 -1.01
C GLU A 62 8.41 -14.97 -0.24
N ILE A 63 8.28 -16.08 0.50
CA ILE A 63 7.05 -16.42 1.22
C ILE A 63 6.79 -15.37 2.32
N GLY A 64 7.82 -15.04 3.09
CA GLY A 64 7.74 -14.04 4.17
C GLY A 64 7.41 -12.66 3.63
N ARG A 65 8.05 -12.24 2.53
CA ARG A 65 7.78 -10.98 1.83
C ARG A 65 6.35 -10.91 1.35
N SER A 66 5.90 -11.89 0.56
CA SER A 66 4.55 -11.91 -0.01
C SER A 66 3.47 -11.87 1.08
N GLN A 67 3.62 -12.66 2.14
CA GLN A 67 2.70 -12.65 3.29
C GLN A 67 2.70 -11.30 4.02
N SER A 68 3.89 -10.75 4.32
CA SER A 68 4.03 -9.50 5.07
C SER A 68 3.46 -8.31 4.31
N VAL A 69 3.78 -8.19 3.02
CA VAL A 69 3.29 -7.12 2.15
C VAL A 69 1.77 -7.24 1.96
N THR A 70 1.24 -8.45 1.75
CA THR A 70 -0.21 -8.68 1.61
C THR A 70 -0.99 -8.34 2.88
N ALA A 71 -0.52 -8.82 4.05
CA ALA A 71 -1.18 -8.54 5.33
C ALA A 71 -1.18 -7.03 5.63
N SER A 72 -0.06 -6.36 5.38
CA SER A 72 0.10 -4.92 5.56
C SER A 72 -0.80 -4.13 4.62
N PHE A 73 -0.86 -4.50 3.34
CA PHE A 73 -1.74 -3.89 2.34
C PHE A 73 -3.22 -3.95 2.77
N ASN A 74 -3.68 -5.12 3.22
CA ASN A 74 -5.04 -5.30 3.71
C ASN A 74 -5.34 -4.40 4.92
N GLY A 75 -4.37 -4.26 5.84
CA GLY A 75 -4.46 -3.33 6.97
C GLY A 75 -4.59 -1.87 6.54
N ILE A 76 -3.79 -1.43 5.56
CA ILE A 76 -3.84 -0.08 4.99
C ILE A 76 -5.21 0.18 4.36
N VAL A 77 -5.65 -0.69 3.44
CA VAL A 77 -6.92 -0.53 2.73
C VAL A 77 -8.11 -0.52 3.69
N ARG A 78 -8.10 -1.36 4.72
CA ARG A 78 -9.15 -1.39 5.75
C ARG A 78 -9.28 -0.06 6.48
N GLN A 79 -8.16 0.56 6.85
CA GLN A 79 -8.16 1.87 7.50
C GLN A 79 -8.64 2.99 6.57
N LEU A 80 -8.15 3.00 5.32
CA LEU A 80 -8.53 3.99 4.33
C LEU A 80 -10.04 3.93 4.02
N ARG A 81 -10.61 2.73 3.89
CA ARG A 81 -12.05 2.52 3.73
C ARG A 81 -12.84 3.03 4.93
N ARG A 82 -12.40 2.72 6.16
CA ARG A 82 -13.06 3.18 7.39
C ARG A 82 -13.06 4.70 7.51
N SER A 83 -12.02 5.37 7.03
CA SER A 83 -11.93 6.83 7.02
C SER A 83 -12.69 7.51 5.87
N GLY A 84 -13.22 6.74 4.91
CA GLY A 84 -13.83 7.28 3.69
C GLY A 84 -12.84 7.96 2.73
N ALA A 85 -11.53 7.82 2.98
CA ALA A 85 -10.47 8.36 2.12
C ALA A 85 -10.30 7.54 0.83
N TYR A 86 -10.73 6.27 0.85
CA TYR A 86 -10.66 5.36 -0.29
C TYR A 86 -11.98 4.59 -0.45
N SER A 87 -12.58 4.69 -1.62
CA SER A 87 -13.61 3.77 -2.10
C SER A 87 -12.99 3.03 -3.28
N GLU A 88 -12.98 1.69 -3.26
CA GLU A 88 -12.62 0.97 -4.49
C GLU A 88 -13.60 1.38 -5.58
N VAL A 89 -13.15 2.24 -6.47
CA VAL A 89 -13.74 2.35 -7.78
C VAL A 89 -13.33 1.05 -8.44
N SER A 90 -14.30 0.17 -8.71
CA SER A 90 -14.09 -0.95 -9.61
C SER A 90 -13.50 -0.35 -10.89
N SER A 91 -12.20 -0.52 -11.12
CA SER A 91 -11.62 -0.31 -12.44
C SER A 91 -12.21 -1.40 -13.34
N SER A 92 -13.43 -1.16 -13.80
CA SER A 92 -13.95 -1.77 -15.00
C SER A 92 -13.29 -1.03 -16.14
N LYS A 93 -12.22 -1.63 -16.68
CA LYS A 93 -11.93 -1.73 -18.11
C LYS A 93 -10.68 -2.56 -18.32
#